data_AF-A0A7R9UMH0-F1
#
_entry.id   AF-A0A7R9UMH0-F1
#
_cell.length_a   1.000
_cell.length_b   1.000
_cell.length_c   1.000
_cell.angle_alpha   90.00
_cell.angle_beta   90.00
_cell.angle_gamma   90.00
#
_symmetry.space_group_name_H-M   'P 1'
#
loop_
_entity.id
_entity.type
_entity.pdbx_description
1 polymer ?
#
loop_
_entity_poly.entity_id
_entity_poly.type
_entity_poly.pdbx_seq_one_letter_code
_entity_poly.pdbx_strand_id
1 'polypeptide(L)'
;HFIKAGTPIDEEAAMRATTVYLVQRRINMVPERLGEDLCSLFAQVDRLAFSAIVELTDDGGVVGARFAKTVIRSHAALSYAQAQERIDDASDASALTQSLRTLNRLAKALNKRRRAAGCLVLASP
;
A
#
# COMPACT_ATOMS: atom_id res chain seq x y z
N HIS A 1 14.62 4.55 8.09
CA HIS A 1 15.28 3.73 9.14
C HIS A 1 16.62 3.24 8.63
N PHE A 2 16.63 2.56 7.47
CA PHE A 2 17.83 1.98 6.85
C PHE A 2 18.71 2.97 6.09
N ILE A 3 18.13 3.92 5.36
CA ILE A 3 18.87 5.01 4.69
C ILE A 3 18.87 6.24 5.60
N LYS A 4 20.04 6.88 5.72
CA LYS A 4 20.27 8.08 6.54
C LYS A 4 20.77 9.20 5.63
N ALA A 5 20.33 10.42 5.92
CA ALA A 5 20.70 11.61 5.15
C ALA A 5 22.23 11.76 5.05
N GLY A 6 22.71 12.13 3.86
CA GLY A 6 24.13 12.42 3.59
C GLY A 6 25.04 11.19 3.56
N THR A 7 24.47 9.99 3.47
CA THR A 7 25.26 8.77 3.23
C THR A 7 25.42 8.54 1.73
N PRO A 8 26.45 7.80 1.27
CA PRO A 8 26.62 7.54 -0.17
C PRO A 8 25.40 6.86 -0.81
N ILE A 9 24.68 6.03 -0.05
CA ILE A 9 23.45 5.39 -0.54
C ILE A 9 22.29 6.39 -0.67
N ASP A 10 22.23 7.41 0.18
CA ASP A 10 21.25 8.50 0.10
C ASP A 10 21.53 9.38 -1.13
N GLU A 11 22.80 9.72 -1.36
CA GLU A 11 23.24 10.46 -2.55
C GLU A 11 22.93 9.71 -3.84
N GLU A 12 23.26 8.41 -3.92
CA GLU A 12 22.96 7.58 -5.09
C GLU A 12 21.45 7.43 -5.31
N ALA A 13 20.67 7.20 -4.25
CA ALA A 13 19.21 7.10 -4.35
C ALA A 13 18.60 8.44 -4.80
N ALA A 14 19.13 9.57 -4.32
CA ALA A 14 18.70 10.90 -4.73
C ALA A 14 19.03 11.17 -6.21
N MET A 15 20.22 10.76 -6.69
CA MET A 15 20.58 10.85 -8.11
C MET A 15 19.68 10.01 -9.01
N ARG A 16 19.29 8.80 -8.57
CA ARG A 16 18.36 7.93 -9.31
C ARG A 16 16.92 8.43 -9.25
N ALA A 17 16.52 9.07 -8.14
CA ALA A 17 15.22 9.64 -7.81
C ALA A 17 14.02 8.66 -7.78
N THR A 18 13.97 7.68 -8.67
CA THR A 18 12.91 6.68 -8.77
C THR A 18 13.45 5.37 -9.30
N THR A 19 12.73 4.28 -9.02
CA THR A 19 12.92 3.02 -9.72
C THR A 19 12.27 3.11 -11.09
N VAL A 20 13.00 2.77 -12.16
CA VAL A 20 12.48 2.76 -13.54
C VAL A 20 12.02 1.36 -13.90
N TYR A 21 10.77 1.24 -14.35
CA TYR A 21 10.17 -0.02 -14.78
C TYR A 21 10.13 -0.07 -16.31
N LEU A 22 10.80 -1.09 -16.87
CA LEU A 22 10.78 -1.44 -18.29
C LEU A 22 10.09 -2.81 -18.43
N VAL A 23 9.68 -3.15 -19.66
CA VAL A 23 8.93 -4.40 -19.95
C VAL A 23 9.62 -5.65 -19.36
N GLN A 24 10.95 -5.72 -19.40
CA GLN A 24 11.72 -6.89 -18.97
C GLN A 24 12.67 -6.62 -17.81
N ARG A 25 12.80 -5.36 -17.36
CA ARG A 25 13.84 -4.95 -16.42
C ARG A 25 13.34 -3.89 -15.46
N ARG A 26 13.85 -3.92 -14.24
CA ARG A 26 13.64 -2.88 -13.25
C ARG A 26 15.00 -2.30 -12.88
N ILE A 27 15.16 -0.98 -13.04
CA ILE A 27 16.37 -0.26 -12.62
C ILE A 27 16.09 0.29 -11.23
N ASN A 28 16.61 -0.37 -10.21
CA ASN A 28 16.29 -0.06 -8.83
C ASN A 28 16.91 1.26 -8.37
N MET A 29 16.12 2.07 -7.64
CA MET A 29 16.60 3.26 -6.95
C MET A 29 17.56 2.92 -5.80
N VAL A 30 17.30 1.81 -5.11
CA VAL A 30 18.08 1.33 -3.96
C VAL A 30 18.53 -0.11 -4.21
N PRO A 31 19.57 -0.61 -3.53
CA PRO A 31 19.99 -2.00 -3.65
C PRO A 31 18.86 -2.99 -3.37
N GLU A 32 18.85 -4.12 -4.08
CA GLU A 32 17.80 -5.15 -4.01
C GLU A 32 17.57 -5.64 -2.58
N ARG A 33 18.65 -5.88 -1.83
CA ARG A 33 18.58 -6.31 -0.43
C ARG A 33 17.78 -5.34 0.46
N LEU A 34 17.79 -4.04 0.14
CA LEU A 34 16.98 -3.07 0.86
C LEU A 34 15.55 -3.02 0.32
N GLY A 35 15.38 -2.86 -1.00
CA GLY A 35 14.06 -2.65 -1.60
C GLY A 35 13.17 -3.89 -1.62
N GLU A 36 13.78 -5.06 -1.80
CA GLU A 36 13.08 -6.31 -2.13
C GLU A 36 13.03 -7.29 -0.96
N ASP A 37 13.86 -7.08 0.06
CA ASP A 37 13.86 -7.90 1.27
C ASP A 37 13.54 -7.08 2.51
N LEU A 38 14.49 -6.26 2.99
CA LEU A 38 14.40 -5.63 4.31
C LEU A 38 13.25 -4.64 4.44
N CYS A 39 12.95 -3.87 3.40
CA CYS A 39 11.87 -2.89 3.39
C CYS A 39 10.55 -3.46 2.82
N SER A 40 10.60 -4.64 2.20
CA SER A 40 9.42 -5.29 1.64
C SER A 40 8.54 -5.88 2.75
N LEU A 41 7.23 -5.68 2.64
CA LEU A 41 6.24 -6.14 3.62
C LEU A 41 5.80 -7.59 3.33
N PHE A 42 6.75 -8.52 3.37
CA PHE A 42 6.45 -9.94 3.15
C PHE A 42 5.44 -10.49 4.15
N ALA A 43 4.65 -11.45 3.69
CA ALA A 43 3.68 -12.14 4.53
C ALA A 43 4.38 -12.96 5.61
N GLN A 44 3.79 -13.01 6.81
CA GLN A 44 4.21 -13.82 7.95
C GLN A 44 5.59 -13.48 8.53
N VAL A 45 6.13 -12.31 8.21
CA VAL A 45 7.40 -11.81 8.77
C VAL A 45 7.18 -10.44 9.41
N ASP A 46 7.81 -10.21 10.56
CA ASP A 46 7.80 -8.89 11.20
C ASP A 46 8.62 -7.89 10.40
N ARG A 47 8.01 -6.75 10.10
CA ARG A 47 8.60 -5.68 9.31
C ARG A 47 8.38 -4.33 9.95
N LEU A 48 9.39 -3.47 9.84
CA LEU A 48 9.27 -2.06 10.20
C LEU A 48 8.39 -1.35 9.19
N ALA A 49 7.44 -0.55 9.68
CA ALA A 49 6.58 0.27 8.84
C ALA A 49 6.42 1.68 9.43
N PHE A 50 5.97 2.59 8.58
CA PHE A 50 5.38 3.84 9.02
C PHE A 50 3.89 3.77 8.70
N SER A 51 3.05 3.78 9.73
CA SER A 51 1.62 3.58 9.59
C SER A 51 0.87 4.90 9.72
N ALA A 52 0.01 5.18 8.73
CA ALA A 52 -1.09 6.12 8.85
C ALA A 52 -2.34 5.34 9.25
N ILE A 53 -2.86 5.59 10.45
CA ILE A 53 -4.02 4.89 11.00
C ILE A 53 -5.14 5.90 11.10
N VAL A 54 -6.17 5.68 10.29
CA VAL A 54 -7.25 6.63 10.05
C VAL A 54 -8.55 6.03 10.55
N GLU A 55 -9.28 6.80 11.35
CA GLU A 55 -10.62 6.46 11.79
C GLU A 55 -11.62 7.09 10.83
N LEU A 56 -12.49 6.24 10.27
CA LEU A 56 -13.47 6.62 9.27
C LEU A 56 -14.88 6.29 9.77
N THR A 57 -15.83 7.17 9.46
CA THR A 57 -17.25 6.85 9.54
C THR A 57 -17.64 5.87 8.43
N ASP A 58 -18.82 5.26 8.54
CA ASP A 58 -19.31 4.29 7.55
C ASP A 58 -19.48 4.85 6.12
N ASP A 59 -19.63 6.17 5.98
CA ASP A 59 -19.71 6.88 4.70
C ASP A 59 -18.36 7.42 4.21
N GLY A 60 -17.26 7.15 4.93
CA GLY A 60 -15.90 7.58 4.56
C GLY A 60 -15.56 9.03 4.96
N GLY A 61 -16.28 9.60 5.93
CA GLY A 61 -15.86 10.80 6.64
C GLY A 61 -14.66 10.49 7.53
N VAL A 62 -13.68 11.40 7.59
CA VAL A 62 -12.51 11.23 8.46
C VAL A 62 -12.85 11.78 9.84
N VAL A 63 -12.76 10.92 10.86
CA VAL A 63 -12.95 11.31 12.27
C VAL A 63 -11.62 11.76 12.87
N GLY A 64 -10.55 11.02 12.59
CA GLY A 64 -9.22 11.31 13.10
C GLY A 64 -8.16 10.50 12.38
N ALA A 65 -6.90 10.90 12.57
CA ALA A 65 -5.76 10.18 12.05
C ALA A 65 -4.59 10.24 13.03
N ARG A 66 -3.84 9.15 13.11
CA ARG A 66 -2.56 9.08 13.83
C ARG A 66 -1.47 8.52 12.93
N PHE A 67 -0.27 9.05 13.08
CA PHE A 67 0.91 8.64 12.34
C PHE A 67 1.94 8.09 13.32
N ALA A 68 2.45 6.89 13.06
CA ALA A 68 3.39 6.25 13.97
C ALA A 68 4.38 5.35 13.22
N LYS A 69 5.60 5.24 13.74
CA LYS A 69 6.51 4.16 13.41
C LYS A 69 6.02 2.89 14.11
N THR A 70 5.91 1.79 13.38
CA THR A 70 5.30 0.54 13.85
C THR A 70 6.12 -0.67 13.43
N VAL A 71 5.85 -1.79 14.08
CA VAL A 71 6.23 -3.13 13.62
C VAL A 71 4.93 -3.83 13.24
N ILE A 72 4.88 -4.43 12.04
CA ILE A 72 3.70 -5.14 11.55
C ILE A 72 4.09 -6.53 11.04
N ARG A 73 3.10 -7.43 10.99
CA ARG A 73 3.19 -8.73 10.32
C ARG A 73 2.06 -8.84 9.30
N SER A 74 2.40 -8.79 8.01
CA SER A 74 1.39 -8.95 6.96
C SER A 74 0.83 -10.37 6.99
N HIS A 75 -0.48 -10.53 6.99
CA HIS A 75 -1.09 -11.87 7.03
C HIS A 75 -1.06 -12.57 5.67
N ALA A 76 -1.10 -11.80 4.58
CA ALA A 76 -1.12 -12.33 3.23
C ALA A 76 -0.54 -11.32 2.22
N ALA A 77 0.08 -11.84 1.16
CA ALA A 77 0.43 -11.10 -0.04
C ALA A 77 -0.48 -11.60 -1.17
N LEU A 78 -1.49 -10.81 -1.53
CA LEU A 78 -2.52 -11.20 -2.50
C LEU A 78 -2.26 -10.52 -3.85
N SER A 79 -2.47 -11.25 -4.94
CA SER A 79 -2.67 -10.63 -6.25
C SER A 79 -4.05 -9.95 -6.32
N TYR A 80 -4.25 -9.07 -7.30
CA TYR A 80 -5.55 -8.44 -7.52
C TYR A 80 -6.66 -9.48 -7.78
N ALA A 81 -6.38 -10.52 -8.55
CA ALA A 81 -7.33 -11.60 -8.83
C ALA A 81 -7.73 -12.34 -7.55
N GLN A 82 -6.75 -12.76 -6.75
CA GLN A 82 -6.99 -13.44 -5.47
C GLN A 82 -7.78 -12.58 -4.48
N ALA A 83 -7.50 -11.27 -4.43
CA ALA A 83 -8.25 -10.35 -3.60
C ALA A 83 -9.70 -10.21 -4.07
N GLN A 84 -9.94 -10.13 -5.38
CA GLN A 84 -11.27 -10.02 -5.96
C GLN A 84 -12.09 -11.31 -5.74
N GLU A 85 -11.50 -12.47 -5.99
CA GLU A 85 -12.12 -13.78 -5.73
C GLU A 85 -12.61 -13.90 -4.28
N ARG A 86 -11.78 -13.50 -3.31
CA ARG A 86 -12.17 -13.49 -1.88
C ARG A 86 -13.30 -12.51 -1.59
N ILE A 87 -13.24 -11.31 -2.17
CA ILE A 87 -14.29 -10.30 -1.98
C ILE A 87 -15.64 -10.86 -2.44
N ASP A 88 -15.66 -11.56 -3.57
CA ASP A 88 -16.86 -12.07 -4.23
C ASP A 88 -17.39 -13.40 -3.64
N ASP A 89 -16.53 -14.21 -3.01
CA ASP A 89 -16.93 -15.46 -2.36
C ASP A 89 -17.71 -15.23 -1.07
N ALA A 90 -19.03 -15.10 -1.17
CA ALA A 90 -19.93 -14.89 -0.03
C ALA A 90 -19.83 -15.93 1.10
N SER A 91 -19.26 -17.12 0.85
CA SER A 91 -19.10 -18.16 1.86
C SER A 91 -17.86 -17.94 2.76
N ASP A 92 -16.85 -17.21 2.28
CA ASP A 92 -15.66 -16.89 3.07
C ASP A 92 -15.98 -15.76 4.07
N ALA A 93 -16.05 -16.16 5.35
CA ALA A 93 -16.26 -15.29 6.49
C ALA A 93 -14.97 -15.05 7.31
N SER A 94 -13.78 -15.33 6.76
CA SER A 94 -12.52 -15.06 7.45
C SER A 94 -12.34 -13.57 7.74
N ALA A 95 -11.62 -13.24 8.82
CA ALA A 95 -11.38 -11.85 9.22
C ALA A 95 -10.71 -11.00 8.13
N LEU A 96 -9.81 -11.62 7.35
CA LEU A 96 -9.17 -10.98 6.20
C LEU A 96 -10.20 -10.62 5.13
N THR A 97 -11.07 -11.56 4.76
CA THR A 97 -12.08 -11.35 3.73
C THR A 97 -13.14 -10.32 4.15
N GLN A 98 -13.56 -10.33 5.41
CA GLN A 98 -14.42 -9.28 5.97
C GLN A 98 -13.75 -7.89 5.93
N SER A 99 -12.45 -7.82 6.23
CA SER A 99 -11.66 -6.58 6.14
C SER A 99 -11.56 -6.07 4.70
N LEU A 100 -11.29 -6.96 3.73
CA LEU A 100 -11.25 -6.62 2.31
C LEU A 100 -12.59 -6.06 1.81
N ARG A 101 -13.71 -6.69 2.19
CA ARG A 101 -15.05 -6.19 1.84
C ARG A 101 -15.34 -4.82 2.43
N THR A 102 -14.96 -4.60 3.69
CA THR A 102 -15.12 -3.32 4.37
C THR A 102 -14.30 -2.22 3.67
N LEU A 103 -13.04 -2.50 3.37
CA LEU A 103 -12.16 -1.57 2.63
C LEU A 103 -12.68 -1.29 1.22
N ASN A 104 -13.19 -2.29 0.50
CA ASN A 104 -13.78 -2.09 -0.83
C ASN A 104 -15.03 -1.20 -0.79
N ARG A 105 -15.91 -1.40 0.21
CA ARG A 105 -17.09 -0.54 0.43
C ARG A 105 -16.67 0.91 0.66
N LEU A 106 -15.72 1.14 1.56
CA LEU A 106 -15.20 2.49 1.85
C LEU A 106 -14.51 3.11 0.63
N ALA A 107 -13.71 2.34 -0.11
CA ALA A 107 -13.05 2.81 -1.33
C ALA A 107 -14.05 3.29 -2.40
N LYS A 108 -15.15 2.55 -2.59
CA LYS A 108 -16.25 2.95 -3.49
C LYS A 108 -16.91 4.26 -3.04
N ALA A 109 -17.20 4.40 -1.74
CA ALA A 109 -17.78 5.63 -1.17
C ALA A 109 -16.84 6.84 -1.36
N LEU A 110 -15.56 6.70 -1.01
CA LEU A 110 -14.54 7.74 -1.16
C LEU A 110 -14.37 8.15 -2.63
N ASN A 111 -14.32 7.18 -3.55
CA ASN A 111 -14.20 7.50 -4.98
C ASN A 111 -15.46 8.21 -5.52
N LYS A 112 -16.66 7.84 -5.07
CA LYS A 112 -17.91 8.54 -5.42
C LYS A 112 -17.85 10.00 -4.95
N ARG A 113 -17.43 10.25 -3.70
CA ARG A 113 -17.27 11.60 -3.15
C ARG A 113 -16.23 12.41 -3.92
N ARG A 114 -15.07 11.81 -4.22
CA ARG A 114 -14.00 12.43 -5.00
C ARG A 114 -14.47 12.84 -6.40
N ARG A 115 -15.26 11.99 -7.07
CA ARG A 115 -15.88 12.31 -8.37
C ARG A 115 -16.90 13.45 -8.27
N ALA A 116 -17.77 13.42 -7.26
CA ALA A 116 -18.74 14.49 -7.02
C ALA A 116 -18.06 15.84 -6.73
N ALA A 117 -16.86 15.83 -6.12
CA ALA A 117 -16.03 17.01 -5.91
C ALA A 117 -15.29 17.52 -7.17
N GLY A 118 -15.57 16.95 -8.35
CA GLY A 118 -15.05 17.43 -9.63
C GLY A 118 -13.72 16.82 -10.07
N CYS A 119 -13.35 15.63 -9.56
CA CYS A 119 -12.09 15.02 -9.99
C CYS A 119 -12.11 14.62 -11.48
N LEU A 120 -10.98 14.85 -12.15
CA LEU A 120 -10.75 14.35 -13.49
C LEU A 120 -10.30 12.89 -13.44
N VAL A 121 -10.85 12.05 -14.29
CA VAL A 121 -10.38 10.68 -14.50
C VAL A 121 -9.71 10.63 -15.86
N LEU A 122 -8.38 10.59 -15.84
CA LEU A 122 -7.55 10.41 -17.03
C LEU A 122 -7.18 8.95 -17.12
N ALA A 123 -7.53 8.31 -18.23
CA ALA A 123 -7.07 6.96 -18.55
C ALA A 123 -6.02 7.08 -19.66
N SER A 124 -4.80 6.61 -19.36
CA SER A 124 -3.86 6.18 -20.40
C SER A 124 -4.07 4.68 -20.60
N PRO A 125 -4.06 4.17 -21.85
CA PRO A 125 -4.11 2.73 -22.13
C PRO A 125 -3.03 1.92 -21.42
#